data_AF-A0A1S3KKM2-F1
#
_entry.id   AF-A0A1S3KKM2-F1
#
_cell.length_a   1.000
_cell.length_b   1.000
_cell.length_c   1.000
_cell.angle_alpha   90.00
_cell.angle_beta   90.00
_cell.angle_gamma   90.00
#
_symmetry.space_group_name_H-M   'P 1'
#
loop_
_entity.id
_entity.type
_entity.pdbx_description
1 polymer ?
#
loop_
_entity_poly.entity_id
_entity_poly.type
_entity_poly.pdbx_seq_one_letter_code
_entity_poly.pdbx_strand_id
1 'polypeptide(L)'
;MDFVSDNTAIFMSAEFKAFLATNVQPRSVCDSSPCLNGGHCYERDGGYTCECKHGYRGKHCEKVRLNTCASGPCRNGGSCKEETGSFLCVCPYRFTGKHCEVGRPDPCSSSPCLNGGTCFHYIGKYKCECSGAFSGRHCDISRGSAHPTADLDCGPPLQVKHAELQFSSTSPGSMALYVCHPGYTPMPRATQSICGGQGAWSQPPVCQGLYA
;
A
#
# COMPACT_ATOMS: atom_id res chain seq x y z
N MET A 1 46.09 70.24 24.50
CA MET A 1 44.91 71.03 24.10
C MET A 1 44.01 70.13 23.28
N ASP A 2 42.80 69.89 23.76
CA ASP A 2 41.81 68.99 23.14
C ASP A 2 41.26 69.54 21.81
N PHE A 3 41.07 68.67 20.81
CA PHE A 3 40.09 68.83 19.72
C PHE A 3 39.64 67.46 19.18
N VAL A 4 38.42 67.09 19.57
CA VAL A 4 37.29 66.44 18.86
C VAL A 4 37.50 65.73 17.50
N SER A 5 36.95 64.50 17.45
CA SER A 5 36.26 63.71 16.39
C SER A 5 36.73 63.63 14.92
N ASP A 6 36.62 62.37 14.46
CA ASP A 6 36.20 61.87 13.14
C ASP A 6 37.22 61.50 12.05
N ASN A 7 37.17 60.19 11.76
CA ASN A 7 37.21 59.53 10.45
C ASN A 7 38.23 60.00 9.41
N THR A 8 39.35 59.27 9.33
CA THR A 8 39.73 58.43 8.17
C THR A 8 41.17 57.97 8.36
N ALA A 9 41.39 56.68 8.61
CA ALA A 9 42.73 56.09 8.60
C ALA A 9 42.65 54.62 8.20
N ILE A 10 42.51 54.37 6.89
CA ILE A 10 43.21 53.23 6.30
C ILE A 10 44.66 53.70 6.14
N PHE A 11 45.60 52.85 6.52
CA PHE A 11 47.04 52.79 6.20
C PHE A 11 47.87 52.54 7.46
N MET A 12 47.89 51.29 7.92
CA MET A 12 48.97 50.76 8.77
C MET A 12 49.82 49.78 7.95
N SER A 13 50.98 50.33 7.60
CA SER A 13 52.30 49.80 7.23
C SER A 13 52.53 48.31 6.88
N ALA A 14 53.43 48.14 5.92
CA ALA A 14 53.86 46.93 5.22
C ALA A 14 54.68 45.92 6.05
N GLU A 15 54.53 45.88 7.38
CA GLU A 15 55.19 44.88 8.23
C GLU A 15 54.23 43.77 8.68
N PHE A 16 52.93 43.89 8.38
CA PHE A 16 51.93 42.84 8.60
C PHE A 16 51.69 41.93 7.37
N LYS A 17 52.66 41.86 6.45
CA LYS A 17 52.61 40.99 5.26
C LYS A 17 53.56 39.79 5.35
N ALA A 18 53.85 39.32 6.55
CA ALA A 18 54.71 38.16 6.79
C ALA A 18 54.06 37.07 7.65
N PHE A 19 52.73 36.88 7.58
CA PHE A 19 52.07 35.75 8.26
C PHE A 19 51.14 34.89 7.39
N LEU A 20 50.94 35.21 6.10
CA LEU A 20 50.17 34.37 5.17
C LEU A 20 51.03 33.87 4.00
N ALA A 21 52.31 33.60 4.28
CA ALA A 21 53.25 32.97 3.36
C ALA A 21 53.43 31.46 3.63
N THR A 22 52.45 30.81 4.24
CA THR A 22 52.31 29.35 4.18
C THR A 22 51.28 29.04 3.11
N ASN A 23 51.76 28.77 1.89
CA ASN A 23 50.97 28.16 0.83
C ASN A 23 50.69 26.68 1.17
N VAL A 24 50.03 26.45 2.30
CA VAL A 24 49.44 25.17 2.65
C VAL A 24 48.04 25.24 2.08
N GLN A 25 47.91 24.87 0.81
CA GLN A 25 46.63 24.52 0.23
C GLN A 25 45.96 23.56 1.24
N PRO A 26 44.78 23.89 1.79
CA PRO A 26 44.14 23.04 2.78
C PRO A 26 44.00 21.66 2.15
N ARG A 27 44.64 20.66 2.76
CA ARG A 27 44.69 19.31 2.22
C ARG A 27 43.24 18.82 2.07
N SER A 28 42.82 18.55 0.84
CA SER A 28 41.44 18.17 0.59
C SER A 28 41.18 16.83 1.29
N VAL A 29 40.02 16.69 1.92
CA VAL A 29 39.65 15.40 2.51
C VAL A 29 39.53 14.32 1.42
N CYS A 30 39.18 14.74 0.20
CA CYS A 30 39.09 13.87 -0.97
C CYS A 30 40.47 13.43 -1.53
N ASP A 31 41.58 14.11 -1.19
CA ASP A 31 42.93 13.68 -1.62
C ASP A 31 43.31 12.29 -1.10
N SER A 32 42.71 11.89 0.03
CA SER A 32 42.87 10.55 0.60
C SER A 32 42.08 9.46 -0.12
N SER A 33 41.32 9.81 -1.17
CA SER A 33 40.42 8.94 -1.91
C SER A 33 39.51 8.09 -0.99
N PRO A 34 38.73 8.73 -0.10
CA PRO A 34 37.99 8.01 0.93
C PRO A 34 36.73 7.26 0.40
N CYS A 35 36.38 7.43 -0.87
CA CYS A 35 35.27 6.76 -1.52
C CYS A 35 35.78 5.52 -2.29
N LEU A 36 35.39 4.34 -1.84
CA LEU A 36 35.78 3.06 -2.42
C LEU A 36 34.96 2.73 -3.68
N ASN A 37 35.36 1.68 -4.39
CA ASN A 37 34.64 1.13 -5.55
C ASN A 37 34.33 2.16 -6.66
N GLY A 38 35.22 3.16 -6.81
CA GLY A 38 35.10 4.21 -7.81
C GLY A 38 33.96 5.20 -7.55
N GLY A 39 33.51 5.35 -6.30
CA GLY A 39 32.62 6.43 -5.90
C GLY A 39 33.26 7.82 -6.03
N HIS A 40 32.46 8.83 -6.34
CA HIS A 40 32.93 10.20 -6.47
C HIS A 40 32.93 10.91 -5.11
N CYS A 41 34.01 11.61 -4.77
CA CYS A 41 34.15 12.33 -3.50
C CYS A 41 33.77 13.79 -3.68
N TYR A 42 32.88 14.29 -2.81
CA TYR A 42 32.54 15.69 -2.72
C TYR A 42 32.90 16.25 -1.35
N GLU A 43 33.62 17.37 -1.33
CA GLU A 43 33.86 18.10 -0.08
C GLU A 43 32.59 18.76 0.44
N ARG A 44 32.48 18.84 1.77
CA ARG A 44 31.39 19.48 2.50
C ARG A 44 31.96 20.23 3.69
N ASP A 45 31.27 21.28 4.15
CA ASP A 45 31.66 21.97 5.38
C ASP A 45 31.67 20.98 6.56
N GLY A 46 32.86 20.70 7.08
CA GLY A 46 33.08 19.72 8.15
C GLY A 46 33.37 18.27 7.70
N GLY A 47 33.64 18.01 6.41
CA GLY A 47 34.10 16.70 5.95
C GLY A 47 33.89 16.42 4.46
N TYR A 48 33.28 15.29 4.14
CA TYR A 48 33.07 14.82 2.77
C TYR A 48 31.81 13.95 2.65
N THR A 49 31.34 13.77 1.43
CA THR A 49 30.28 12.82 1.05
C THR A 49 30.72 12.03 -0.17
N CYS A 50 30.42 10.73 -0.18
CA CYS A 50 30.66 9.87 -1.34
C CYS A 50 29.37 9.66 -2.14
N GLU A 51 29.42 9.95 -3.44
CA GLU A 51 28.43 9.50 -4.40
C GLU A 51 28.85 8.13 -4.96
N CYS A 52 28.10 7.10 -4.60
CA CYS A 52 28.43 5.73 -5.00
C CYS A 52 27.95 5.42 -6.41
N LYS A 53 28.81 4.74 -7.18
CA LYS A 53 28.41 4.15 -8.46
C LYS A 53 27.28 3.15 -8.29
N HIS A 54 26.53 2.93 -9.39
CA HIS A 54 25.48 1.92 -9.44
C HIS A 54 26.03 0.56 -8.99
N GLY A 55 25.30 -0.12 -8.11
CA GLY A 55 25.79 -1.37 -7.51
C GLY A 55 26.55 -1.21 -6.19
N TYR A 56 26.76 0.00 -5.68
CA TYR A 56 27.41 0.23 -4.38
C TYR A 56 26.61 1.17 -3.46
N ARG A 57 26.86 1.07 -2.16
CA ARG A 57 26.24 1.86 -1.07
C ARG A 57 27.18 1.91 0.14
N GLY A 58 26.80 2.69 1.15
CA GLY A 58 27.59 2.88 2.37
C GLY A 58 28.25 4.26 2.39
N LYS A 59 28.81 4.65 3.54
CA LYS A 59 29.38 5.98 3.75
C LYS A 59 30.59 6.22 2.85
N HIS A 60 31.31 5.15 2.54
CA HIS A 60 32.51 5.13 1.70
C HIS A 60 32.29 4.26 0.45
N CYS A 61 31.04 3.97 0.08
CA CYS A 61 30.71 3.06 -1.01
C CYS A 61 31.29 1.64 -0.85
N GLU A 62 31.54 1.24 0.40
CA GLU A 62 32.20 -0.01 0.77
C GLU A 62 31.31 -1.24 0.63
N LYS A 63 29.99 -1.06 0.54
CA LYS A 63 29.01 -2.14 0.46
C LYS A 63 28.51 -2.28 -0.97
N VAL A 64 28.38 -3.52 -1.43
CA VAL A 64 27.68 -3.83 -2.69
C VAL A 64 26.17 -3.67 -2.47
N ARG A 65 25.46 -3.07 -3.43
CA ARG A 65 24.00 -3.20 -3.56
C ARG A 65 23.74 -4.59 -4.10
N LEU A 66 23.23 -5.47 -3.23
CA LEU A 66 22.87 -6.81 -3.62
C LEU A 66 21.70 -6.72 -4.61
N ASN A 67 21.91 -7.12 -5.86
CA ASN A 67 20.80 -7.39 -6.78
C ASN A 67 20.14 -8.67 -6.28
N THR A 68 19.06 -8.49 -5.52
CA THR A 68 18.32 -9.58 -4.89
C THR A 68 17.54 -10.41 -5.90
N CYS A 69 17.33 -9.91 -7.11
CA CYS A 69 16.69 -10.63 -8.22
C CYS A 69 17.66 -11.45 -9.08
N ALA A 70 18.98 -11.20 -9.00
CA ALA A 70 19.98 -11.84 -9.85
C ALA A 70 20.03 -13.37 -9.68
N SER A 71 19.66 -13.87 -8.51
CA SER A 71 19.57 -15.31 -8.23
C SER A 71 18.29 -15.97 -8.76
N GLY A 72 17.40 -15.22 -9.41
CA GLY A 72 16.12 -15.73 -9.89
C GLY A 72 15.23 -16.28 -8.77
N PRO A 73 14.95 -15.53 -7.70
CA PRO A 73 14.29 -16.07 -6.52
C PRO A 73 12.82 -16.46 -6.75
N CYS A 74 12.16 -15.94 -7.81
CA CYS A 74 10.75 -16.19 -8.08
C CYS A 74 10.55 -17.43 -8.95
N ARG A 75 9.74 -18.38 -8.48
CA ARG A 75 9.40 -19.64 -9.16
C ARG A 75 8.14 -19.49 -10.01
N ASN A 76 7.86 -20.53 -10.79
CA ASN A 76 6.58 -20.71 -11.50
C ASN A 76 6.17 -19.53 -12.39
N GLY A 77 7.14 -18.87 -13.04
CA GLY A 77 6.90 -17.72 -13.91
C GLY A 77 6.62 -16.40 -13.17
N GLY A 78 6.89 -16.32 -11.87
CA GLY A 78 6.80 -15.07 -11.10
C GLY A 78 7.81 -14.02 -11.56
N SER A 79 7.40 -12.76 -11.58
CA SER A 79 8.27 -11.64 -11.91
C SER A 79 8.96 -11.10 -10.66
N CYS A 80 10.29 -10.95 -10.70
CA CYS A 80 11.06 -10.40 -9.59
C CYS A 80 11.15 -8.87 -9.68
N LYS A 81 10.91 -8.19 -8.57
CA LYS A 81 11.15 -6.75 -8.39
C LYS A 81 12.16 -6.54 -7.28
N GLU A 82 13.19 -5.76 -7.55
CA GLU A 82 14.16 -5.36 -6.54
C GLU A 82 13.49 -4.41 -5.52
N GLU A 83 13.76 -4.66 -4.24
CA GLU A 83 13.37 -3.82 -3.13
C GLU A 83 14.62 -3.43 -2.34
N THR A 84 14.55 -2.37 -1.53
CA THR A 84 15.73 -1.91 -0.78
C THR A 84 16.19 -2.96 0.22
N GLY A 85 17.24 -3.72 -0.15
CA GLY A 85 17.78 -4.81 0.65
C GLY A 85 16.96 -6.11 0.62
N SER A 86 15.96 -6.24 -0.27
CA SER A 86 15.12 -7.44 -0.42
C SER A 86 14.64 -7.59 -1.87
N PHE A 87 13.81 -8.58 -2.15
CA PHE A 87 13.09 -8.73 -3.41
C PHE A 87 11.60 -8.93 -3.13
N LEU A 88 10.77 -8.63 -4.14
CA LEU A 88 9.34 -8.94 -4.17
C LEU A 88 9.05 -9.79 -5.40
N CYS A 89 8.41 -10.95 -5.20
CA CYS A 89 7.91 -11.77 -6.29
C CYS A 89 6.44 -11.44 -6.58
N VAL A 90 6.16 -11.05 -7.83
CA VAL A 90 4.80 -10.91 -8.34
C VAL A 90 4.37 -12.23 -8.95
N CYS A 91 3.49 -12.94 -8.26
CA CYS A 91 3.08 -14.29 -8.62
C CYS A 91 1.95 -14.31 -9.66
N PRO A 92 1.98 -15.27 -10.61
CA PRO A 92 0.83 -15.51 -11.49
C PRO A 92 -0.39 -16.00 -10.71
N TYR A 93 -1.58 -15.89 -11.32
CA TYR A 93 -2.90 -16.21 -10.71
C TYR A 93 -2.98 -17.58 -10.01
N ARG A 94 -2.18 -18.56 -10.43
CA ARG A 94 -2.14 -19.94 -9.90
C ARG A 94 -1.09 -20.17 -8.82
N PHE A 95 -0.37 -19.14 -8.38
CA PHE A 95 0.72 -19.27 -7.43
C PHE A 95 0.69 -18.20 -6.34
N THR A 96 1.25 -18.54 -5.18
CA THR A 96 1.42 -17.67 -4.01
C THR A 96 2.68 -18.08 -3.25
N GLY A 97 2.96 -17.43 -2.14
CA GLY A 97 4.19 -17.61 -1.37
C GLY A 97 5.25 -16.58 -1.72
N LYS A 98 6.30 -16.50 -0.90
CA LYS A 98 7.36 -15.48 -1.02
C LYS A 98 8.11 -15.60 -2.35
N HIS A 99 8.20 -16.82 -2.87
CA HIS A 99 8.89 -17.19 -4.09
C HIS A 99 7.92 -17.72 -5.15
N CYS A 100 6.60 -17.50 -5.01
CA CYS A 100 5.58 -18.08 -5.89
C CYS A 100 5.61 -19.62 -5.96
N GLU A 101 6.06 -20.26 -4.90
CA GLU A 101 6.29 -21.69 -4.79
C GLU A 101 5.03 -22.50 -4.49
N VAL A 102 4.00 -21.85 -3.93
CA VAL A 102 2.77 -22.51 -3.50
C VAL A 102 1.72 -22.40 -4.61
N GLY A 103 1.25 -23.54 -5.13
CA GLY A 103 0.13 -23.58 -6.06
C GLY A 103 -1.18 -23.18 -5.38
N ARG A 104 -1.97 -22.30 -6.01
CA ARG A 104 -3.30 -21.92 -5.56
C ARG A 104 -4.34 -22.80 -6.27
N PRO A 105 -5.09 -23.66 -5.56
CA PRO A 105 -6.11 -24.51 -6.17
C PRO A 105 -7.20 -23.66 -6.84
N ASP A 106 -7.79 -24.18 -7.91
CA ASP A 106 -8.85 -23.44 -8.62
C ASP A 106 -10.13 -23.66 -7.82
N PRO A 107 -10.77 -22.59 -7.32
CA PRO A 107 -11.97 -22.71 -6.51
C PRO A 107 -13.14 -23.36 -7.27
N CYS A 108 -13.12 -23.37 -8.60
CA CYS A 108 -14.11 -24.09 -9.41
C CYS A 108 -13.81 -25.58 -9.62
N SER A 109 -12.59 -26.05 -9.31
CA SER A 109 -12.20 -27.45 -9.57
C SER A 109 -12.98 -28.47 -8.73
N SER A 110 -13.55 -28.06 -7.59
CA SER A 110 -14.42 -28.92 -6.78
C SER A 110 -15.89 -28.88 -7.19
N SER A 111 -16.21 -28.26 -8.34
CA SER A 111 -17.58 -28.05 -8.83
C SER A 111 -18.54 -27.51 -7.75
N PRO A 112 -18.24 -26.35 -7.15
CA PRO A 112 -19.00 -25.84 -6.00
C PRO A 112 -20.41 -25.33 -6.34
N CYS A 113 -20.75 -25.23 -7.63
CA CYS A 113 -22.04 -24.79 -8.14
C CYS A 113 -22.90 -26.00 -8.47
N LEU A 114 -23.97 -26.19 -7.71
CA LEU A 114 -24.90 -27.31 -7.84
C LEU A 114 -25.96 -27.02 -8.91
N ASN A 115 -26.78 -28.03 -9.21
CA ASN A 115 -27.98 -27.93 -10.03
C ASN A 115 -27.77 -27.32 -11.43
N GLY A 116 -26.58 -27.53 -12.02
CA GLY A 116 -26.23 -27.01 -13.33
C GLY A 116 -25.80 -25.55 -13.34
N GLY A 117 -25.45 -24.98 -12.18
CA GLY A 117 -24.88 -23.63 -12.09
C GLY A 117 -23.49 -23.53 -12.72
N THR A 118 -23.22 -22.42 -13.42
CA THR A 118 -21.91 -22.16 -14.04
C THR A 118 -20.98 -21.51 -13.02
N CYS A 119 -19.77 -22.06 -12.85
CA CYS A 119 -18.77 -21.51 -11.93
C CYS A 119 -17.87 -20.49 -12.62
N PHE A 120 -17.81 -19.28 -12.06
CA PHE A 120 -16.89 -18.24 -12.47
C PHE A 120 -15.89 -17.97 -11.34
N HIS A 121 -14.60 -18.21 -11.59
CA HIS A 121 -13.56 -17.92 -10.60
C HIS A 121 -13.01 -16.48 -10.74
N TYR A 122 -12.55 -15.90 -9.63
CA TYR A 122 -11.82 -14.64 -9.60
C TYR A 122 -10.90 -14.62 -8.38
N ILE A 123 -9.65 -14.13 -8.50
CA ILE A 123 -8.60 -14.04 -7.45
C ILE A 123 -8.82 -14.96 -6.22
N GLY A 124 -8.84 -16.29 -6.44
CA GLY A 124 -9.00 -17.35 -5.42
C GLY A 124 -10.33 -17.40 -4.67
N LYS A 125 -11.36 -16.86 -5.29
CA LYS A 125 -12.78 -16.96 -4.94
C LYS A 125 -13.53 -17.42 -6.18
N TYR A 126 -14.81 -17.73 -6.01
CA TYR A 126 -15.70 -18.07 -7.11
C TYR A 126 -17.10 -17.49 -6.89
N LYS A 127 -17.87 -17.44 -7.97
CA LYS A 127 -19.29 -17.10 -7.99
C LYS A 127 -20.00 -18.14 -8.86
N CYS A 128 -21.17 -18.56 -8.40
CA CYS A 128 -22.06 -19.39 -9.20
C CYS A 128 -23.10 -18.54 -9.92
N GLU A 129 -23.29 -18.81 -11.21
CA GLU A 129 -24.44 -18.35 -11.97
C GLU A 129 -25.45 -19.49 -12.04
N CYS A 130 -26.56 -19.32 -11.31
CA CYS A 130 -27.57 -20.37 -11.17
C CYS A 130 -28.52 -20.41 -12.35
N SER A 131 -28.83 -21.62 -12.80
CA SER A 131 -29.81 -21.90 -13.86
C SER A 131 -31.25 -21.77 -13.35
N GLY A 132 -32.10 -21.11 -14.14
CA GLY A 132 -33.56 -21.19 -14.07
C GLY A 132 -34.16 -21.13 -12.66
N ALA A 133 -34.55 -22.30 -12.14
CA ALA A 133 -35.26 -22.48 -10.89
C ALA A 133 -34.37 -22.58 -9.64
N PHE A 134 -33.08 -22.25 -9.71
CA PHE A 134 -32.16 -22.34 -8.55
C PHE A 134 -31.57 -20.99 -8.14
N SER A 135 -31.22 -20.86 -6.87
CA SER A 135 -30.59 -19.69 -6.25
C SER A 135 -29.67 -20.10 -5.09
N GLY A 136 -29.06 -19.13 -4.42
CA GLY A 136 -28.09 -19.36 -3.34
C GLY A 136 -26.64 -19.24 -3.81
N ARG A 137 -25.70 -19.25 -2.86
CA ARG A 137 -24.25 -19.14 -3.16
C ARG A 137 -23.77 -20.32 -4.01
N HIS A 138 -24.37 -21.49 -3.80
CA HIS A 138 -24.00 -22.74 -4.46
C HIS A 138 -25.09 -23.26 -5.40
N CYS A 139 -26.11 -22.44 -5.71
CA CYS A 139 -27.27 -22.87 -6.50
C CYS A 139 -28.04 -24.05 -5.90
N ASP A 140 -28.04 -24.14 -4.57
CA ASP A 140 -28.59 -25.22 -3.76
C ASP A 140 -30.07 -25.00 -3.36
N ILE A 141 -30.61 -23.80 -3.62
CA ILE A 141 -31.97 -23.42 -3.23
C ILE A 141 -32.89 -23.48 -4.46
N SER A 142 -34.02 -24.20 -4.38
CA SER A 142 -35.05 -24.19 -5.43
C SER A 142 -35.99 -23.00 -5.30
N ARG A 143 -36.23 -22.25 -6.38
CA ARG A 143 -37.15 -21.09 -6.45
C ARG A 143 -38.64 -21.45 -6.34
N GLY A 144 -38.98 -22.75 -6.34
CA GLY A 144 -40.35 -23.27 -6.22
C GLY A 144 -40.64 -23.98 -4.89
N SER A 145 -39.67 -24.13 -4.01
CA SER A 145 -39.94 -24.61 -2.64
C SER A 145 -40.58 -23.47 -1.86
N ALA A 146 -41.76 -23.72 -1.28
CA ALA A 146 -42.30 -22.88 -0.22
C ALA A 146 -41.24 -22.81 0.88
N HIS A 147 -40.55 -21.68 0.95
CA HIS A 147 -39.46 -21.48 1.91
C HIS A 147 -40.08 -21.52 3.30
N PRO A 148 -39.73 -22.48 4.17
CA PRO A 148 -40.09 -22.38 5.57
C PRO A 148 -39.44 -21.09 6.07
N THR A 149 -40.20 -20.22 6.72
CA THR A 149 -39.69 -18.95 7.31
C THR A 149 -38.58 -19.15 8.35
N ALA A 150 -38.14 -20.41 8.59
CA ALA A 150 -37.08 -20.82 9.48
C ALA A 150 -35.66 -20.68 8.88
N ASP A 151 -35.49 -20.72 7.55
CA ASP A 151 -34.18 -20.61 6.89
C ASP A 151 -34.00 -19.29 6.11
N LEU A 152 -34.88 -18.31 6.34
CA LEU A 152 -34.87 -17.07 5.59
C LEU A 152 -33.79 -16.13 6.14
N ASP A 153 -32.63 -16.12 5.50
CA ASP A 153 -31.50 -15.28 5.87
C ASP A 153 -31.25 -14.22 4.78
N CYS A 154 -31.23 -12.95 5.15
CA CYS A 154 -30.94 -11.85 4.22
C CYS A 154 -29.44 -11.74 3.84
N GLY A 155 -28.57 -12.55 4.47
CA GLY A 155 -27.13 -12.48 4.35
C GLY A 155 -26.56 -11.22 5.01
N PRO A 156 -25.24 -10.98 4.88
CA PRO A 156 -24.63 -9.78 5.41
C PRO A 156 -25.19 -8.51 4.73
N PRO A 157 -25.51 -7.45 5.48
CA PRO A 157 -25.99 -6.19 4.92
C PRO A 157 -24.97 -5.56 3.95
N LEU A 158 -25.47 -4.81 2.97
CA LEU A 158 -24.62 -4.13 1.98
C LEU A 158 -23.73 -3.08 2.67
N GLN A 159 -22.43 -3.10 2.43
CA GLN A 159 -21.54 -2.05 2.96
C GLN A 159 -21.73 -0.73 2.22
N VAL A 160 -21.97 0.35 2.97
CA VAL A 160 -22.13 1.72 2.47
C VAL A 160 -20.81 2.46 2.66
N LYS A 161 -20.37 3.21 1.63
CA LYS A 161 -19.16 4.03 1.74
C LYS A 161 -19.35 5.15 2.76
N HIS A 162 -18.30 5.44 3.53
CA HIS A 162 -18.32 6.45 4.59
C HIS A 162 -19.35 6.17 5.70
N ALA A 163 -19.66 4.89 5.95
CA ALA A 163 -20.54 4.45 7.02
C ALA A 163 -19.94 3.28 7.81
N GLU A 164 -20.17 3.28 9.12
CA GLU A 164 -20.01 2.10 9.96
C GLU A 164 -21.30 1.27 9.94
N LEU A 165 -21.17 -0.05 9.77
CA LEU A 165 -22.27 -1.00 9.73
C LEU A 165 -22.34 -1.79 11.05
N GLN A 166 -23.51 -1.81 11.68
CA GLN A 166 -23.78 -2.57 12.90
C GLN A 166 -25.02 -3.46 12.72
N PHE A 167 -24.87 -4.76 12.94
CA PHE A 167 -25.98 -5.73 12.95
C PHE A 167 -25.61 -6.93 13.84
N SER A 168 -26.61 -7.58 14.42
CA SER A 168 -26.43 -8.75 15.31
C SER A 168 -27.02 -10.04 14.74
N SER A 169 -27.92 -9.94 13.76
CA SER A 169 -28.57 -11.06 13.09
C SER A 169 -28.96 -10.69 11.67
N THR A 170 -29.15 -11.70 10.84
CA THR A 170 -29.57 -11.61 9.44
C THR A 170 -30.90 -12.34 9.19
N SER A 171 -31.56 -12.79 10.27
CA SER A 171 -32.89 -13.38 10.24
C SER A 171 -33.98 -12.34 9.94
N PRO A 172 -35.19 -12.75 9.50
CA PRO A 172 -36.25 -11.84 9.10
C PRO A 172 -36.67 -10.95 10.28
N GLY A 173 -36.86 -9.66 10.01
CA GLY A 173 -37.15 -8.65 11.03
C GLY A 173 -35.90 -8.06 11.71
N SER A 174 -34.71 -8.61 11.46
CA SER A 174 -33.45 -8.03 11.96
C SER A 174 -33.17 -6.68 11.31
N MET A 175 -32.42 -5.84 12.02
CA MET A 175 -32.09 -4.48 11.60
C MET A 175 -30.56 -4.31 11.48
N ALA A 176 -30.16 -3.65 10.40
CA ALA A 176 -28.80 -3.19 10.17
C ALA A 176 -28.76 -1.67 10.29
N LEU A 177 -27.96 -1.16 11.23
CA LEU A 177 -27.76 0.27 11.48
C LEU A 177 -26.51 0.77 10.74
N TYR A 178 -26.66 1.90 10.06
CA TYR A 178 -25.61 2.60 9.32
C TYR A 178 -25.35 3.96 9.96
N VAL A 179 -24.13 4.15 10.44
CA VAL A 179 -23.68 5.41 11.03
C VAL A 179 -22.71 6.09 10.08
N CYS A 180 -23.12 7.18 9.45
CA CYS A 180 -22.24 7.93 8.56
C CYS A 180 -21.06 8.53 9.33
N HIS A 181 -19.87 8.51 8.72
CA HIS A 181 -18.67 9.14 9.27
C HIS A 181 -18.84 10.67 9.39
N PRO A 182 -18.06 11.35 10.25
CA PRO A 182 -18.09 12.80 10.36
C PRO A 182 -17.93 13.51 8.99
N GLY A 183 -18.79 14.50 8.73
CA GLY A 183 -18.84 15.22 7.45
C GLY A 183 -19.82 14.66 6.41
N TYR A 184 -20.50 13.54 6.72
CA TYR A 184 -21.50 12.92 5.85
C TYR A 184 -22.86 12.82 6.55
N THR A 185 -23.94 12.96 5.79
CA THR A 185 -25.32 12.78 6.26
C THR A 185 -26.05 11.69 5.50
N PRO A 186 -26.89 10.88 6.18
CA PRO A 186 -27.65 9.83 5.53
C PRO A 186 -28.75 10.42 4.63
N MET A 187 -28.83 9.90 3.40
CA MET A 187 -29.88 10.22 2.44
C MET A 187 -30.51 8.91 1.94
N PRO A 188 -31.83 8.70 2.13
CA PRO A 188 -32.77 9.51 2.94
C PRO A 188 -32.42 9.50 4.44
N ARG A 189 -33.15 10.25 5.30
CA ARG A 189 -32.92 10.31 6.77
C ARG A 189 -32.98 8.95 7.51
N ALA A 190 -33.36 7.88 6.83
CA ALA A 190 -33.32 6.52 7.38
C ALA A 190 -31.87 6.08 7.55
N THR A 191 -31.49 5.59 8.73
CA THR A 191 -30.15 5.02 8.98
C THR A 191 -30.17 3.49 9.04
N GLN A 192 -31.30 2.89 8.67
CA GLN A 192 -31.61 1.51 9.01
C GLN A 192 -31.99 0.76 7.73
N SER A 193 -31.54 -0.49 7.64
CA SER A 193 -32.07 -1.46 6.70
C SER A 193 -32.68 -2.63 7.47
N ILE A 194 -33.81 -3.15 6.99
CA ILE A 194 -34.57 -4.22 7.64
C ILE A 194 -34.51 -5.46 6.76
N CYS A 195 -34.24 -6.61 7.36
CA CYS A 195 -34.32 -7.90 6.70
C CYS A 195 -35.79 -8.29 6.48
N GLY A 196 -36.25 -8.27 5.24
CA GLY A 196 -37.64 -8.55 4.89
C GLY A 196 -37.97 -10.05 4.80
N GLY A 197 -39.26 -10.37 4.82
CA GLY A 197 -39.79 -11.74 4.68
C GLY A 197 -39.58 -12.41 3.31
N GLN A 198 -38.79 -11.78 2.43
CA GLN A 198 -38.38 -12.27 1.11
C GLN A 198 -36.90 -12.72 1.10
N GLY A 199 -36.17 -12.58 2.22
CA GLY A 199 -34.74 -12.90 2.29
C GLY A 199 -33.87 -11.81 1.68
N ALA A 200 -34.31 -10.55 1.75
CA ALA A 200 -33.58 -9.39 1.26
C ALA A 200 -33.66 -8.22 2.24
N TRP A 201 -32.54 -7.51 2.37
CA TRP A 201 -32.47 -6.23 3.09
C TRP A 201 -33.22 -5.13 2.33
N SER A 202 -33.92 -4.26 3.04
CA SER A 202 -34.46 -3.02 2.46
C SER A 202 -33.32 -2.10 1.97
N GLN A 203 -33.62 -1.14 1.10
CA GLN A 203 -32.60 -0.23 0.59
C GLN A 203 -31.83 0.46 1.75
N PRO A 204 -30.49 0.36 1.78
CA PRO A 204 -29.67 1.04 2.78
C PRO A 204 -29.54 2.54 2.42
N PRO A 205 -29.20 3.40 3.39
CA PRO A 205 -28.95 4.81 3.11
C PRO A 205 -27.67 5.03 2.30
N VAL A 206 -27.59 6.21 1.71
CA VAL A 206 -26.36 6.73 1.13
C VAL A 206 -25.80 7.81 2.05
N CYS A 207 -24.53 7.71 2.44
CA CYS A 207 -23.85 8.79 3.16
C CYS A 207 -23.33 9.81 2.14
N GLN A 208 -23.96 10.98 2.10
CA GLN A 208 -23.58 12.08 1.21
C GLN A 208 -22.83 13.16 1.99
N GLY A 209 -21.75 13.69 1.42
CA GLY A 209 -20.96 14.76 2.05
C GLY A 209 -21.74 16.06 2.17
N LEU A 210 -21.59 16.75 3.30
CA LEU A 210 -22.21 18.06 3.55
C LEU A 210 -21.60 19.20 2.74
N TYR A 211 -20.45 18.96 2.13
CA TYR A 211 -19.70 19.90 1.30
C TYR A 211 -19.42 19.21 -0.04
N ALA A 212 -20.40 19.25 -0.94
CA ALA A 212 -20.24 18.89 -2.35
C ALA A 212 -20.29 20.17 -3.19
#